data_AF-A0A5N5E5Y2-F1
#
_entry.id   AF-A0A5N5E5Y2-F1
#
_cell.length_a   1.000
_cell.length_b   1.000
_cell.length_c   1.000
_cell.angle_alpha   90.00
_cell.angle_beta   90.00
_cell.angle_gamma   90.00
#
_symmetry.space_group_name_H-M   'P 1'
#
loop_
_entity.id
_entity.type
_entity.pdbx_description
1 polymer ?
#
loop_
_entity_poly.entity_id
_entity_poly.type
_entity_poly.pdbx_seq_one_letter_code
_entity_poly.pdbx_strand_id
1 'polypeptide(L)'
;PPLGVAVPTFWVGLILLQLFSFRLHIFPAFGDKGFATVILPAITLAIPTGAVIAQVLTTSLQSTLRSPHVETAYAKGASRWRVQTRHALRLASIPAFTIAGVLVGTLLAGSVVVETVFSRAGVGRLTQTSVMAQDIPVVQGVVVFASLVFVLVNLAVDLFYPLIDPRIIQTKKSHTEKSNTESSTDLEPAHV
;
A
#
# COMPACT_ATOMS: atom_id res chain seq x y z
N PRO A 1 -1.53 16.41 -4.72
CA PRO A 1 -2.30 16.16 -3.47
C PRO A 1 -1.42 16.32 -2.20
N PRO A 2 -1.02 17.56 -1.83
CA PRO A 2 -0.13 17.79 -0.67
C PRO A 2 -0.88 18.02 0.65
N LEU A 3 -2.11 18.53 0.59
CA LEU A 3 -2.84 18.98 1.80
C LEU A 3 -3.19 17.84 2.77
N GLY A 4 -3.46 16.63 2.27
CA GLY A 4 -3.80 15.48 3.12
C GLY A 4 -2.61 14.86 3.86
N VAL A 5 -1.37 15.12 3.41
CA VAL A 5 -0.14 14.58 4.02
C VAL A 5 0.42 15.54 5.07
N ALA A 6 0.16 16.84 4.92
CA ALA A 6 0.67 17.88 5.83
C ALA A 6 -0.08 17.96 7.16
N VAL A 7 -1.23 17.30 7.27
CA VAL A 7 -2.11 17.40 8.43
C VAL A 7 -1.91 16.19 9.35
N PRO A 8 -1.67 16.41 10.66
CA PRO A 8 -1.55 15.31 11.61
C PRO A 8 -2.82 14.44 11.67
N THR A 9 -2.66 13.12 11.66
CA THR A 9 -3.78 12.16 11.65
C THR A 9 -4.75 12.36 12.83
N PHE A 10 -4.24 12.69 14.02
CA PHE A 10 -5.09 12.95 15.19
C PHE A 10 -5.97 14.19 15.00
N TRP A 11 -5.44 15.23 14.36
CA TRP A 11 -6.16 16.49 14.13
C TRP A 11 -7.30 16.28 13.13
N VAL A 12 -7.05 15.48 12.08
CA VAL A 12 -8.10 15.01 11.17
C VAL A 12 -9.21 14.29 11.94
N GLY A 13 -8.84 13.38 12.85
CA GLY A 13 -9.79 12.66 13.70
C GLY A 13 -10.61 13.56 14.62
N LEU A 14 -9.99 14.55 15.25
CA LEU A 14 -10.68 15.52 16.10
C LEU A 14 -11.67 16.38 15.32
N ILE A 15 -11.33 16.82 14.10
CA ILE A 15 -12.26 17.55 13.23
C ILE A 15 -13.44 16.67 12.81
N LEU A 16 -13.18 15.42 12.46
CA LEU A 16 -14.20 14.43 12.12
C LEU A 16 -15.17 14.23 13.28
N LEU A 17 -14.67 14.07 14.51
CA LEU A 17 -15.50 14.01 15.73
C LEU A 17 -16.33 15.28 15.92
N GLN A 18 -15.68 16.46 15.84
CA GLN A 18 -16.35 17.74 16.05
C GLN A 18 -17.49 17.96 15.06
N LEU A 19 -17.27 17.66 13.78
CA LEU A 19 -18.23 17.93 12.74
C LEU A 19 -19.34 16.88 12.71
N PHE A 20 -18.99 15.60 12.65
CA PHE A 20 -19.95 14.54 12.38
C PHE A 20 -20.62 13.98 13.64
N SER A 21 -19.93 14.04 14.78
CA SER A 21 -20.49 13.57 16.03
C SER A 21 -21.13 14.71 16.83
N PHE A 22 -20.38 15.75 17.17
CA PHE A 22 -20.91 16.81 18.04
C PHE A 22 -21.82 17.82 17.34
N ARG A 23 -21.52 18.20 16.08
CA ARG A 23 -22.34 19.18 15.36
C ARG A 23 -23.52 18.52 14.64
N LEU A 24 -23.25 17.45 13.89
CA LEU A 24 -24.25 16.80 13.05
C LEU A 24 -25.00 15.63 13.75
N HIS A 25 -24.47 15.08 14.85
CA HIS A 25 -25.05 13.94 15.57
C HIS A 25 -25.36 12.70 14.68
N ILE A 26 -24.63 12.54 13.57
CA ILE A 26 -24.83 11.43 12.62
C ILE A 26 -24.18 10.15 13.16
N PHE A 27 -23.01 10.28 13.77
CA PHE A 27 -22.23 9.15 14.28
C PHE A 27 -21.95 9.30 15.78
N PRO A 28 -21.95 8.18 16.53
CA PRO A 28 -21.57 8.19 17.95
C PRO A 28 -20.09 8.56 18.11
N ALA A 29 -19.79 9.47 19.05
CA ALA A 29 -18.41 9.87 19.38
C ALA A 29 -17.65 8.75 20.07
N PHE A 30 -18.37 7.97 20.88
CA PHE A 30 -17.81 6.97 21.77
C PHE A 30 -18.65 5.68 21.73
N GLY A 31 -17.99 4.55 21.93
CA GLY A 31 -18.63 3.25 22.08
C GLY A 31 -18.06 2.19 21.14
N ASP A 32 -18.04 0.95 21.62
CA ASP A 32 -17.49 -0.20 20.90
C ASP A 32 -18.55 -1.00 20.12
N LYS A 33 -19.83 -0.60 20.20
CA LYS A 33 -20.96 -1.36 19.66
C LYS A 33 -21.51 -0.71 18.39
N GLY A 34 -21.53 -1.48 17.30
CA GLY A 34 -22.17 -1.11 16.02
C GLY A 34 -21.18 -0.67 14.93
N PHE A 35 -21.55 -0.91 13.67
CA PHE A 35 -20.69 -0.57 12.53
C PHE A 35 -20.41 0.93 12.40
N ALA A 36 -21.35 1.76 12.86
CA ALA A 36 -21.25 3.22 12.83
C ALA A 36 -20.04 3.77 13.62
N THR A 37 -19.61 3.10 14.70
CA THR A 37 -18.47 3.53 15.53
C THR A 37 -17.12 3.27 14.85
N VAL A 38 -17.10 2.49 13.77
CA VAL A 38 -15.88 2.18 12.99
C VAL A 38 -15.63 3.16 11.86
N ILE A 39 -16.68 3.80 11.36
CA ILE A 39 -16.62 4.63 10.16
C ILE A 39 -15.69 5.84 10.38
N LEU A 40 -15.87 6.59 11.48
CA LEU A 40 -15.06 7.77 11.76
C LEU A 40 -13.56 7.43 12.00
N PRO A 41 -13.21 6.44 12.85
CA PRO A 41 -11.84 5.97 12.99
C PRO A 41 -11.22 5.53 11.65
N ALA A 42 -11.97 4.76 10.85
CA ALA A 42 -11.49 4.26 9.57
C ALA A 42 -11.21 5.40 8.58
N ILE A 43 -12.11 6.38 8.48
CA ILE A 43 -11.92 7.58 7.64
C ILE A 43 -10.70 8.38 8.10
N THR A 44 -10.52 8.51 9.42
CA THR A 44 -9.38 9.23 10.00
C THR A 44 -8.04 8.64 9.55
N LEU A 45 -7.94 7.31 9.52
CA LEU A 45 -6.75 6.61 9.02
C LEU A 45 -6.65 6.61 7.48
N ALA A 46 -7.79 6.52 6.79
CA ALA A 46 -7.86 6.41 5.34
C ALA A 46 -7.49 7.70 4.60
N ILE A 47 -7.78 8.88 5.17
CA ILE A 47 -7.48 10.16 4.52
C ILE A 47 -5.98 10.35 4.23
N PRO A 48 -5.07 10.30 5.22
CA PRO A 48 -3.65 10.52 4.97
C PRO A 48 -3.03 9.39 4.15
N THR A 49 -3.38 8.14 4.45
CA THR A 49 -2.84 6.97 3.72
C THR A 49 -3.33 6.91 2.27
N GLY A 50 -4.61 7.18 2.05
CA GLY A 50 -5.21 7.30 0.72
C GLY A 50 -4.59 8.43 -0.10
N ALA A 51 -4.24 9.56 0.53
CA ALA A 51 -3.55 10.66 -0.15
C ALA A 51 -2.17 10.23 -0.68
N VAL A 52 -1.40 9.48 0.10
CA VAL A 52 -0.08 8.95 -0.31
C VAL A 52 -0.23 7.94 -1.45
N ILE A 53 -1.17 7.00 -1.35
CA ILE A 53 -1.43 6.02 -2.41
C ILE A 53 -1.85 6.73 -3.70
N ALA A 54 -2.77 7.69 -3.62
CA ALA A 54 -3.24 8.47 -4.75
C ALA A 54 -2.11 9.29 -5.39
N GLN A 55 -1.19 9.85 -4.59
CA GLN A 55 -0.01 10.56 -5.07
C GLN A 55 0.89 9.62 -5.88
N VAL A 56 1.24 8.45 -5.33
CA VAL A 56 2.10 7.47 -6.00
C VAL A 56 1.44 6.95 -7.28
N LEU A 57 0.14 6.65 -7.23
CA LEU A 57 -0.62 6.20 -8.40
C LEU A 57 -0.64 7.28 -9.49
N THR A 58 -0.88 8.54 -9.13
CA THR A 58 -0.93 9.65 -10.10
C THR A 58 0.44 9.89 -10.74
N THR A 59 1.52 9.86 -9.96
CA THR A 59 2.89 9.99 -10.47
C THR A 59 3.23 8.85 -11.43
N SER A 60 2.88 7.61 -11.06
CA SER A 60 3.12 6.42 -11.88
C SER A 60 2.28 6.40 -13.17
N LEU A 61 1.06 6.94 -13.10
CA LEU A 61 0.19 7.08 -14.25
C LEU A 61 0.73 8.11 -15.23
N GLN A 62 1.20 9.26 -14.73
CA GLN A 62 1.80 10.31 -15.54
C GLN A 62 3.10 9.85 -16.22
N SER A 63 3.96 9.11 -15.51
CA SER A 63 5.19 8.57 -16.10
C SER A 63 4.88 7.53 -17.18
N THR A 64 3.90 6.65 -16.94
CA THR A 64 3.49 5.63 -17.91
C THR A 64 2.92 6.24 -19.19
N LEU A 65 2.10 7.29 -19.06
CA LEU A 65 1.48 7.97 -20.21
C LEU A 65 2.49 8.72 -21.09
N ARG A 66 3.64 9.13 -20.53
CA ARG A 66 4.73 9.78 -21.27
C ARG A 66 5.71 8.79 -21.91
N SER A 67 5.46 7.48 -21.81
CA SER A 67 6.35 6.48 -22.37
C SER A 67 6.17 6.35 -23.90
N PRO A 68 7.24 6.06 -24.66
CA PRO A 68 7.17 5.87 -26.12
C PRO A 68 6.18 4.77 -26.56
N HIS A 69 5.93 3.79 -25.69
CA HIS A 69 4.96 2.71 -25.92
C HIS A 69 3.52 3.21 -26.02
N VAL A 70 3.19 4.32 -25.34
CA VAL A 70 1.87 4.95 -25.41
C VAL A 70 1.70 5.75 -26.69
N GLU A 71 2.74 6.45 -27.14
CA GLU A 71 2.73 7.17 -28.42
C GLU A 71 2.55 6.23 -29.61
N THR A 72 3.26 5.09 -29.62
CA THR A 72 3.08 4.06 -30.64
C THR A 72 1.69 3.41 -30.61
N ALA A 73 1.07 3.27 -29.43
CA ALA A 73 -0.31 2.79 -29.31
C ALA A 73 -1.33 3.79 -29.89
N TYR A 74 -1.10 5.10 -29.70
CA TYR A 74 -1.91 6.14 -30.33
C TYR A 74 -1.73 6.16 -31.86
N ALA A 75 -0.49 6.01 -32.35
CA ALA A 75 -0.22 5.92 -33.79
C ALA A 75 -0.89 4.70 -34.46
N LYS A 76 -1.16 3.64 -33.69
CA LYS A 76 -1.91 2.45 -34.12
C LYS A 76 -3.44 2.58 -33.99
N GLY A 77 -3.97 3.76 -33.62
CA GLY A 77 -5.41 4.02 -33.54
C GLY A 77 -6.08 3.63 -32.22
N ALA A 78 -5.33 3.39 -31.14
CA ALA A 78 -5.94 3.09 -29.84
C ALA A 78 -6.63 4.33 -29.24
N SER A 79 -7.82 4.15 -28.66
CA SER A 79 -8.55 5.24 -27.99
C SER A 79 -7.92 5.60 -26.64
N ARG A 80 -7.95 6.89 -26.26
CA ARG A 80 -7.43 7.41 -24.97
C ARG A 80 -7.94 6.62 -23.77
N TRP A 81 -9.23 6.31 -23.73
CA TRP A 81 -9.84 5.52 -22.66
C TRP A 81 -9.30 4.10 -22.55
N ARG A 82 -9.07 3.44 -23.69
CA ARG A 82 -8.54 2.06 -23.73
C ARG A 82 -7.08 2.01 -23.27
N VAL A 83 -6.27 2.99 -23.68
CA VAL A 83 -4.87 3.12 -23.23
C VAL A 83 -4.81 3.42 -21.73
N GLN A 84 -5.62 4.36 -21.25
CA GLN A 84 -5.65 4.77 -19.85
C GLN A 84 -6.05 3.62 -18.92
N THR A 85 -7.18 2.97 -19.18
CA THR A 85 -7.77 1.97 -18.27
C THR A 85 -7.07 0.61 -18.33
N ARG A 86 -6.64 0.16 -19.53
CA ARG A 86 -6.13 -1.19 -19.73
C ARG A 86 -4.60 -1.29 -19.67
N HIS A 87 -3.88 -0.25 -20.05
CA HIS A 87 -2.40 -0.26 -20.09
C HIS A 87 -1.81 0.62 -19.00
N ALA A 88 -2.17 1.91 -18.98
CA ALA A 88 -1.54 2.84 -18.05
C ALA A 88 -1.89 2.55 -16.60
N LEU A 89 -3.17 2.30 -16.29
CA LEU A 89 -3.60 2.03 -14.92
C LEU A 89 -3.05 0.72 -14.36
N ARG A 90 -2.94 -0.33 -15.18
CA ARG A 90 -2.39 -1.63 -14.80
C ARG A 90 -0.90 -1.56 -14.47
N LEU A 91 -0.14 -0.77 -15.22
CA LEU A 91 1.29 -0.58 -14.96
C LEU A 91 1.52 0.37 -13.77
N ALA A 92 0.70 1.41 -13.67
CA ALA A 92 0.76 2.39 -12.58
C ALA A 92 0.27 1.84 -11.23
N SER A 93 -0.52 0.77 -11.20
CA SER A 93 -0.98 0.16 -9.96
C SER A 93 0.11 -0.61 -9.23
N ILE A 94 1.17 -1.07 -9.93
CA ILE A 94 2.27 -1.82 -9.34
C ILE A 94 2.93 -1.03 -8.19
N PRO A 95 3.45 0.20 -8.40
CA PRO A 95 4.00 1.01 -7.29
C PRO A 95 2.96 1.36 -6.22
N ALA A 96 1.69 1.50 -6.60
CA ALA A 96 0.62 1.82 -5.66
C ALA A 96 0.34 0.68 -4.67
N PHE A 97 0.44 -0.58 -5.12
CA PHE A 97 0.35 -1.74 -4.24
C PHE A 97 1.57 -1.86 -3.32
N THR A 98 2.78 -1.63 -3.85
CA THR A 98 4.02 -1.61 -3.04
C THR A 98 3.89 -0.65 -1.85
N ILE A 99 3.52 0.60 -2.13
CA ILE A 99 3.43 1.61 -1.07
C ILE A 99 2.28 1.30 -0.11
N ALA A 100 1.18 0.69 -0.59
CA ALA A 100 0.09 0.27 0.29
C ALA A 100 0.56 -0.77 1.33
N GLY A 101 1.42 -1.72 0.95
CA GLY A 101 2.01 -2.69 1.87
C GLY A 101 2.86 -2.03 2.96
N VAL A 102 3.71 -1.07 2.57
CA VAL A 102 4.53 -0.29 3.51
C VAL A 102 3.67 0.54 4.46
N LEU A 103 2.60 1.15 3.96
CA LEU A 103 1.70 2.01 4.74
C LEU A 103 0.92 1.24 5.83
N VAL A 104 0.89 -0.09 5.79
CA VAL A 104 0.27 -0.90 6.86
C VAL A 104 0.97 -0.67 8.20
N GLY A 105 2.30 -0.55 8.22
CA GLY A 105 3.04 -0.21 9.44
C GLY A 105 2.62 1.17 9.98
N THR A 106 2.45 2.14 9.07
CA THR A 106 1.94 3.47 9.41
C THR A 106 0.51 3.44 9.93
N LEU A 107 -0.36 2.59 9.37
CA LEU A 107 -1.72 2.38 9.86
C LEU A 107 -1.74 1.78 11.27
N LEU A 108 -0.88 0.78 11.54
CA LEU A 108 -0.73 0.20 12.87
C LEU A 108 -0.26 1.24 13.88
N ALA A 109 0.76 2.04 13.56
CA ALA A 109 1.23 3.11 14.43
C ALA A 109 0.16 4.20 14.64
N GLY A 110 -0.53 4.61 13.57
CA GLY A 110 -1.61 5.60 13.63
C GLY A 110 -2.84 5.10 14.39
N SER A 111 -3.10 3.79 14.39
CA SER A 111 -4.22 3.18 15.11
C SER A 111 -4.14 3.41 16.61
N VAL A 112 -2.93 3.47 17.19
CA VAL A 112 -2.74 3.81 18.62
C VAL A 112 -3.40 5.14 18.95
N VAL A 113 -3.10 6.17 18.16
CA VAL A 113 -3.61 7.52 18.39
C VAL A 113 -5.11 7.58 18.12
N VAL A 114 -5.57 6.96 17.04
CA VAL A 114 -6.99 6.96 16.65
C VAL A 114 -7.84 6.19 17.67
N GLU A 115 -7.43 5.00 18.11
CA GLU A 115 -8.15 4.24 19.13
C GLU A 115 -8.23 5.00 20.47
N THR A 116 -7.18 5.72 20.84
CA THR A 116 -7.19 6.54 22.05
C THR A 116 -8.12 7.75 21.92
N VAL A 117 -8.06 8.49 20.80
CA VAL A 117 -8.92 9.66 20.57
C VAL A 117 -10.40 9.26 20.53
N PHE A 118 -10.72 8.14 19.89
CA PHE A 118 -12.09 7.63 19.79
C PHE A 118 -12.50 6.76 20.98
N SER A 119 -11.66 6.64 22.02
CA SER A 119 -11.88 5.80 23.22
C SER A 119 -12.32 4.37 22.89
N ARG A 120 -11.71 3.77 21.87
CA ARG A 120 -12.02 2.44 21.37
C ARG A 120 -11.07 1.39 21.93
N ALA A 121 -11.60 0.23 22.28
CA ALA A 121 -10.76 -0.91 22.63
C ALA A 121 -10.12 -1.52 21.36
N GLY A 122 -8.79 -1.61 21.34
CA GLY A 122 -8.03 -2.21 20.26
C GLY A 122 -6.55 -2.42 20.61
N VAL A 123 -5.78 -2.92 19.63
CA VAL A 123 -4.36 -3.26 19.81
C VAL A 123 -3.53 -2.01 20.04
N GLY A 124 -3.89 -0.90 19.41
CA GLY A 124 -3.21 0.38 19.57
C GLY A 124 -3.35 0.93 20.98
N ARG A 125 -4.58 0.97 21.51
CA ARG A 125 -4.85 1.41 22.89
C ARG A 125 -4.21 0.48 23.92
N LEU A 126 -4.24 -0.84 23.68
CA LEU A 126 -3.53 -1.83 24.51
C LEU A 126 -2.03 -1.52 24.57
N THR A 127 -1.41 -1.25 23.41
CA THR A 127 0.01 -0.86 23.33
C THR A 127 0.29 0.36 24.18
N GLN A 128 -0.51 1.42 24.05
CA GLN A 128 -0.33 2.64 24.82
C GLN A 128 -0.41 2.37 26.32
N THR A 129 -1.43 1.63 26.78
CA THR A 129 -1.61 1.34 28.20
C THR A 129 -0.47 0.49 28.75
N SER A 130 0.02 -0.50 28.01
CA SER A 130 1.14 -1.35 28.44
C SER A 130 2.46 -0.58 28.48
N VAL A 131 2.70 0.33 27.54
CA VAL A 131 3.87 1.23 27.57
C VAL A 131 3.84 2.12 28.81
N MET A 132 2.70 2.73 29.12
CA MET A 132 2.54 3.61 30.28
C MET A 132 2.66 2.84 31.61
N ALA A 133 2.18 1.60 31.65
CA ALA A 133 2.30 0.70 32.79
C ALA A 133 3.68 0.01 32.88
N GLN A 134 4.59 0.27 31.94
CA GLN A 134 5.88 -0.41 31.81
C GLN A 134 5.78 -1.95 31.78
N ASP A 135 4.68 -2.47 31.22
CA ASP A 135 4.45 -3.91 31.05
C ASP A 135 5.20 -4.41 29.81
N ILE A 136 6.51 -4.59 29.98
CA ILE A 136 7.43 -4.98 28.90
C ILE A 136 7.01 -6.29 28.21
N PRO A 137 6.58 -7.36 28.91
CA PRO A 137 6.10 -8.57 28.26
C PRO A 137 4.95 -8.32 27.28
N VAL A 138 3.94 -7.53 27.66
CA VAL A 138 2.81 -7.24 26.78
C VAL A 138 3.24 -6.38 25.60
N VAL A 139 4.09 -5.36 25.82
CA VAL A 139 4.63 -4.53 24.74
C VAL A 139 5.39 -5.37 23.72
N GLN A 140 6.26 -6.29 24.18
CA GLN A 140 6.98 -7.21 23.30
C GLN A 140 6.02 -8.11 22.50
N GLY A 141 4.99 -8.65 23.15
CA GLY A 141 3.96 -9.46 22.48
C GLY A 141 3.26 -8.68 21.36
N VAL A 142 2.88 -7.43 21.63
CA VAL A 142 2.23 -6.58 20.62
C VAL A 142 3.19 -6.22 19.48
N VAL A 143 4.45 -5.92 19.77
CA VAL A 143 5.47 -5.65 18.74
C VAL A 143 5.65 -6.86 17.82
N VAL A 144 5.83 -8.05 18.38
CA VAL A 144 5.99 -9.30 17.61
C VAL A 144 4.75 -9.57 16.76
N PHE A 145 3.56 -9.41 17.34
CA PHE A 145 2.30 -9.55 16.61
C PHE A 145 2.18 -8.54 15.45
N ALA A 146 2.48 -7.26 15.69
CA ALA A 146 2.46 -6.23 14.67
C ALA A 146 3.48 -6.50 13.55
N SER A 147 4.69 -6.96 13.90
CA SER A 147 5.70 -7.37 12.93
C SER A 147 5.24 -8.56 12.08
N LEU A 148 4.60 -9.57 12.68
CA LEU A 148 4.05 -10.70 11.94
C LEU A 148 2.97 -10.25 10.95
N VAL A 149 2.02 -9.42 11.38
CA VAL A 149 0.98 -8.87 10.50
C VAL A 149 1.61 -8.07 9.37
N PHE A 150 2.59 -7.21 9.68
CA PHE A 150 3.29 -6.41 8.68
C PHE A 150 3.98 -7.29 7.62
N VAL A 151 4.70 -8.33 8.04
CA VAL A 151 5.37 -9.26 7.11
C VAL A 151 4.35 -10.02 6.26
N LEU A 152 3.26 -10.52 6.87
CA LEU A 152 2.22 -11.24 6.13
C LEU A 152 1.54 -10.36 5.08
N VAL A 153 1.27 -9.10 5.40
CA VAL A 153 0.66 -8.18 4.44
C VAL A 153 1.63 -7.82 3.32
N ASN A 154 2.90 -7.55 3.61
CA ASN A 154 3.90 -7.28 2.57
C ASN A 154 4.12 -8.51 1.68
N LEU A 155 4.19 -9.71 2.27
CA LEU A 155 4.26 -10.95 1.52
C LEU A 155 3.04 -11.15 0.62
N ALA A 156 1.83 -10.83 1.11
CA ALA A 156 0.62 -10.89 0.30
C ALA A 156 0.69 -9.90 -0.87
N VAL A 157 1.11 -8.65 -0.62
CA VAL A 157 1.31 -7.63 -1.67
C VAL A 157 2.31 -8.13 -2.71
N ASP A 158 3.45 -8.69 -2.28
CA ASP A 158 4.48 -9.29 -3.13
C ASP A 158 3.96 -10.46 -3.96
N LEU A 159 3.08 -11.28 -3.40
CA LEU A 159 2.43 -12.38 -4.11
C LEU A 159 1.35 -11.92 -5.09
N PHE A 160 0.81 -10.70 -4.95
CA PHE A 160 -0.12 -10.12 -5.91
C PHE A 160 0.56 -9.57 -7.18
N TYR A 161 1.86 -9.25 -7.15
CA TYR A 161 2.56 -8.70 -8.34
C TYR A 161 2.49 -9.60 -9.59
N PRO A 162 2.70 -10.93 -9.50
CA PRO A 162 2.62 -11.80 -10.67
C PRO A 162 1.23 -11.85 -11.32
N LEU A 163 0.16 -11.64 -10.53
CA LEU A 163 -1.22 -11.56 -11.03
C LEU A 163 -1.43 -10.26 -11.83
N ILE A 164 -0.78 -9.18 -11.41
CA ILE A 164 -0.88 -7.86 -12.04
C ILE A 164 0.00 -7.79 -13.29
N ASP A 165 1.23 -8.30 -13.29
CA ASP A 165 2.07 -8.34 -14.50
C ASP A 165 2.88 -9.65 -14.62
N PRO A 166 2.40 -10.62 -15.42
CA PRO A 166 3.10 -11.89 -15.63
C PRO A 166 4.38 -11.77 -16.47
N ARG A 167 4.75 -10.59 -17.00
CA ARG A 167 6.01 -10.40 -17.74
C ARG A 167 7.25 -10.51 -16.87
N ILE A 168 7.15 -10.25 -15.55
CA ILE A 168 8.28 -10.34 -14.61
C ILE A 168 8.86 -11.77 -14.55
N ILE A 169 8.03 -12.79 -14.83
CA ILE A 169 8.45 -14.20 -14.81
C ILE A 169 9.32 -14.56 -16.03
N GLN A 170 9.22 -13.83 -17.15
CA GLN A 170 9.84 -14.25 -18.43
C GLN A 170 11.32 -13.88 -18.57
N THR A 171 11.84 -12.94 -17.79
CA THR A 171 13.25 -12.50 -17.88
C THR A 171 14.25 -13.56 -17.37
N LYS A 172 13.80 -14.55 -16.59
CA LYS A 172 14.69 -15.62 -16.09
C LYS A 172 15.03 -16.68 -17.15
N LYS A 173 14.29 -16.75 -18.28
CA LYS A 173 14.45 -17.85 -19.25
C LYS A 173 15.51 -17.62 -20.33
N SER A 174 15.93 -16.38 -20.60
CA SER A 174 16.81 -16.06 -21.74
C SER A 174 18.32 -16.12 -21.45
N HIS A 175 18.74 -16.29 -20.19
CA HIS A 175 20.16 -16.40 -19.82
C HIS A 175 20.67 -17.86 -19.71
N THR A 176 19.78 -18.83 -19.56
CA THR A 176 20.17 -20.26 -19.50
C THR A 176 20.39 -20.86 -20.89
N GLU A 177 19.80 -20.30 -21.93
CA GLU A 177 19.88 -20.85 -23.30
C GLU A 177 21.15 -20.41 -24.06
N LYS A 178 21.71 -19.24 -23.73
CA LYS A 178 22.92 -18.73 -24.38
C LYS A 178 24.21 -19.40 -23.88
N SER A 179 24.33 -19.74 -22.59
CA SER A 179 25.56 -20.37 -22.08
C SER A 179 25.73 -21.83 -22.50
N ASN A 180 24.65 -22.55 -22.82
CA ASN A 180 24.73 -23.93 -23.32
C ASN A 180 25.14 -24.01 -24.79
N THR A 181 24.94 -22.94 -25.57
CA THR A 181 25.32 -22.92 -26.99
C THR A 181 26.80 -22.57 -27.16
N GLU A 182 27.34 -21.65 -26.35
CA GLU A 182 28.75 -21.25 -26.43
C GLU A 182 29.70 -22.37 -25.97
N SER A 183 29.37 -23.14 -24.92
CA SER A 183 30.23 -24.23 -24.44
C SER A 183 30.35 -25.43 -25.40
N SER A 184 29.46 -25.55 -26.40
CA SER A 184 29.43 -26.68 -27.33
C SER A 184 30.24 -26.43 -28.62
N THR A 185 30.68 -25.19 -28.86
CA THR A 185 31.36 -24.78 -30.10
C THR A 185 32.88 -24.74 -29.95
N ASP A 186 33.41 -24.83 -28.72
CA ASP A 186 34.84 -24.73 -28.40
C ASP A 186 35.58 -26.09 -28.35
N LEU A 187 34.95 -27.18 -28.80
CA LEU A 187 35.52 -28.54 -28.76
C LEU A 187 35.80 -29.16 -30.14
N GLU A 188 36.04 -28.36 -31.17
CA GLU A 188 36.58 -28.89 -32.44
C GLU A 188 38.12 -28.76 -32.46
N PRO A 189 38.88 -29.85 -32.21
CA PRO A 189 40.32 -29.81 -32.26
C PRO A 189 40.76 -29.78 -33.72
N ALA A 190 41.51 -28.74 -34.09
CA ALA A 190 42.26 -28.67 -35.32
C ALA A 190 43.21 -29.88 -35.42
N HIS A 191 42.89 -30.84 -36.28
CA HIS A 191 43.82 -31.88 -36.70
C HIS A 191 43.70 -32.17 -38.20
N VAL A 192 44.88 -32.02 -38.84
CA VAL A 192 45.34 -32.43 -40.18
C VAL A 192 45.09 -31.46 -41.32
#